data_AF-A0A7C6DKY7-F1
#
_entry.id   AF-A0A7C6DKY7-F1
#
_cell.length_a   1.000
_cell.length_b   1.000
_cell.length_c   1.000
_cell.angle_alpha   90.00
_cell.angle_beta   90.00
_cell.angle_gamma   90.00
#
_symmetry.space_group_name_H-M   'P 1'
#
loop_
_entity.id
_entity.type
_entity.pdbx_description
1 polymer ?
#
loop_
_entity_poly.entity_id
_entity_poly.type
_entity_poly.pdbx_seq_one_letter_code
_entity_poly.pdbx_strand_id
1 'polypeptide(L)' 'MTSSCTPALRVEISDTSALAPIWNDLLRRTPADTIFLTHEWQSLWWQVLGRPQGLVERTTALYADNELVGIA' A
#
# COMPACT_ATOMS: atom_id res chain seq x y z
N MET A 1 -10.58 -28.16 16.11
CA MET A 1 -10.33 -28.32 14.66
C MET A 1 -10.66 -27.01 13.99
N THR A 2 -9.70 -26.08 13.91
CA THR A 2 -9.84 -24.88 13.07
C THR A 2 -9.21 -25.24 11.74
N SER A 3 -10.03 -25.51 10.73
CA SER A 3 -9.56 -25.64 9.35
C SER A 3 -8.89 -24.33 8.97
N SER A 4 -7.55 -24.33 8.87
CA SER A 4 -6.80 -23.23 8.30
C SER A 4 -7.07 -23.22 6.80
N CYS A 5 -8.13 -22.56 6.37
CA CYS A 5 -8.30 -22.19 4.98
C CYS A 5 -7.31 -21.06 4.72
N THR A 6 -6.23 -21.33 3.98
CA THR A 6 -5.32 -20.27 3.53
C THR A 6 -6.13 -19.31 2.65
N PRO A 7 -6.20 -18.01 2.99
CA PRO A 7 -6.94 -17.06 2.16
C PRO A 7 -6.32 -16.97 0.77
N ALA A 8 -7.14 -16.77 -0.25
CA ALA A 8 -6.64 -16.55 -1.60
C ALA A 8 -5.93 -15.19 -1.64
N LEU A 9 -4.66 -15.20 -2.05
CA LEU A 9 -3.89 -13.96 -2.21
C LEU A 9 -4.05 -13.42 -3.63
N ARG A 10 -4.32 -12.13 -3.74
CA ARG A 10 -4.44 -11.39 -4.99
C ARG A 10 -3.49 -10.20 -4.97
N VAL A 11 -2.78 -10.00 -6.07
CA VAL A 11 -1.87 -8.87 -6.25
C VAL A 11 -2.39 -7.99 -7.38
N GLU A 12 -2.48 -6.69 -7.13
CA GLU A 12 -2.84 -5.68 -8.12
C GLU A 12 -1.83 -4.55 -8.16
N ILE A 13 -1.78 -3.90 -9.32
CA ILE A 13 -1.21 -2.57 -9.43
C ILE A 13 -2.36 -1.57 -9.32
N SER A 14 -2.31 -0.69 -8.33
CA SER A 14 -3.29 0.35 -8.07
C SER A 14 -2.67 1.74 -8.22
N ASP A 15 -3.52 2.73 -8.49
CA ASP A 15 -3.13 4.13 -8.34
C ASP A 15 -2.85 4.41 -6.85
N THR A 16 -1.69 5.00 -6.55
CA THR A 16 -1.29 5.31 -5.16
C THR A 16 -2.36 6.13 -4.43
N SER A 17 -2.94 7.12 -5.12
CA SER A 17 -4.00 7.99 -4.58
C SER A 17 -5.29 7.25 -4.24
N ALA A 18 -5.59 6.13 -4.90
CA ALA A 18 -6.76 5.31 -4.59
C ALA A 18 -6.60 4.55 -3.26
N LEU A 19 -5.36 4.26 -2.86
CA LEU A 19 -5.06 3.62 -1.59
C LEU A 19 -4.95 4.61 -0.42
N ALA A 20 -4.88 5.92 -0.69
CA ALA A 20 -4.73 6.96 0.35
C ALA A 20 -5.69 6.82 1.54
N PRO A 21 -7.00 6.50 1.37
CA PRO A 21 -7.92 6.40 2.50
C PRO A 21 -7.63 5.22 3.44
N ILE A 22 -6.95 4.18 2.97
CA ILE A 22 -6.72 2.92 3.71
C ILE A 22 -5.24 2.63 4.02
N TRP A 23 -4.33 3.39 3.40
CA TRP A 23 -2.89 3.20 3.53
C TRP A 23 -2.40 3.34 4.97
N ASN A 24 -2.71 4.47 5.61
CA ASN A 24 -2.22 4.75 6.96
C ASN A 24 -2.90 3.83 8.01
N ASP A 25 -4.07 3.28 7.70
CA ASP A 25 -4.73 2.27 8.53
C ASP A 25 -4.01 0.93 8.46
N LEU A 26 -3.51 0.54 7.28
CA LEU A 26 -2.62 -0.61 7.14
C LEU A 26 -1.29 -0.37 7.87
N LEU A 27 -0.68 0.80 7.69
CA LEU A 27 0.61 1.13 8.29
C LEU A 27 0.58 1.10 9.83
N ARG A 28 -0.46 1.68 10.45
CA ARG A 28 -0.61 1.68 11.92
C ARG A 28 -0.75 0.29 12.54
N ARG A 29 -1.07 -0.73 11.75
CA ARG A 29 -1.21 -2.13 12.18
C ARG A 29 0.09 -2.92 12.05
N THR A 30 1.16 -2.35 11.48
CA THR A 30 2.46 -3.03 11.31
C THR A 30 3.54 -2.45 12.23
N PRO A 31 4.51 -3.25 12.70
CA PRO A 31 5.70 -2.75 13.38
C PRO A 31 6.55 -1.76 12.56
N ALA A 32 6.30 -1.65 11.25
CA ALA A 32 6.98 -0.73 10.35
C ALA A 32 6.36 0.69 10.32
N ASP A 33 5.49 1.05 11.28
CA ASP A 33 4.84 2.37 11.37
C ASP A 33 5.85 3.52 11.56
N THR A 34 6.37 4.02 10.44
CA THR A 34 7.32 5.13 10.39
C THR A 34 6.82 6.20 9.43
N ILE A 35 7.17 7.45 9.70
CA ILE A 35 6.74 8.59 8.87
C ILE A 35 7.07 8.40 7.39
N PHE A 36 8.18 7.74 7.07
CA PHE A 36 8.63 7.50 5.70
C PHE A 36 7.74 6.55 4.91
N LEU A 37 6.91 5.74 5.58
CA LEU A 37 5.98 4.82 4.94
C LEU A 37 4.55 5.36 4.89
N THR A 38 4.29 6.57 5.38
CA THR A 38 2.96 7.19 5.26
C THR A 38 2.64 7.53 3.81
N HIS A 39 1.36 7.51 3.44
CA HIS A 39 0.93 7.91 2.10
C HIS A 39 1.37 9.34 1.76
N GLU A 40 1.30 10.25 2.73
CA GLU A 40 1.69 11.64 2.60
C GLU A 40 3.17 11.79 2.28
N TRP A 41 4.04 11.05 2.99
CA TRP A 41 5.47 11.10 2.72
C TRP A 41 5.80 10.49 1.36
N GLN A 42 5.22 9.34 1.00
CA GLN A 42 5.47 8.68 -0.28
C GLN A 42 5.02 9.58 -1.45
N SER A 43 3.82 10.16 -1.36
CA SER A 43 3.30 11.12 -2.34
C SER A 43 4.20 12.35 -2.49
N LEU A 44 4.61 12.96 -1.37
CA LEU A 44 5.49 14.13 -1.39
C LEU A 44 6.88 13.79 -1.93
N TRP A 45 7.43 12.64 -1.53
CA TRP A 45 8.72 12.16 -2.01
C TRP A 45 8.67 11.98 -3.53
N TRP A 46 7.66 11.28 -4.06
CA TRP A 46 7.49 11.09 -5.50
C TRP A 46 7.40 12.43 -6.24
N GLN A 47 6.53 13.32 -5.78
CA GLN A 47 6.26 14.61 -6.45
C GLN A 47 7.46 15.57 -6.44
N VAL A 48 8.15 15.68 -5.31
CA VAL A 48 9.19 16.72 -5.10
C VAL A 48 10.59 16.18 -5.34
N LEU A 49 10.88 14.97 -4.85
CA LEU A 49 12.22 14.39 -4.85
C LEU A 49 12.41 13.33 -5.94
N GLY A 50 11.36 12.58 -6.26
CA GLY A 50 11.36 11.51 -7.26
C GLY A 50 11.51 12.02 -8.70
N ARG A 51 11.20 13.31 -8.95
CA ARG A 51 11.30 13.98 -10.27
C ARG A 51 10.69 13.13 -11.38
N PRO A 52 9.38 12.85 -11.32
CA PRO A 52 8.73 11.94 -12.26
C PRO A 52 8.77 12.54 -13.66
N GLN A 53 9.52 11.90 -14.56
CA GLN A 53 9.71 12.36 -15.94
C GLN A 53 8.50 11.94 -16.82
N GLY A 54 7.31 12.38 -16.43
CA GLY A 54 6.04 11.95 -17.04
C GLY A 54 5.58 10.56 -16.60
N LEU A 55 6.25 9.95 -15.61
CA LEU A 55 5.81 8.70 -14.99
C LEU A 55 4.66 8.93 -14.02
N VAL A 56 3.78 7.94 -13.91
CA VAL A 56 2.68 7.96 -12.94
C VAL A 56 3.00 7.00 -11.81
N GLU A 57 2.79 7.46 -10.58
CA GLU A 57 2.96 6.64 -9.39
C GLU A 57 1.98 5.46 -9.39
N ARG A 58 2.49 4.31 -8.98
CA ARG A 58 1.74 3.05 -8.91
C ARG A 58 2.19 2.32 -7.66
N THR A 59 1.26 1.66 -7.00
CA THR A 59 1.52 0.84 -5.82
C THR A 59 1.04 -0.58 -6.06
N THR A 60 1.86 -1.54 -5.67
CA THR A 60 1.46 -2.94 -5.62
C THR A 60 0.61 -3.14 -4.38
N ALA A 61 -0.63 -3.60 -4.52
CA ALA A 61 -1.54 -3.91 -3.44
C ALA A 61 -1.70 -5.43 -3.32
N LEU A 62 -1.48 -5.95 -2.12
CA LEU A 62 -1.71 -7.35 -1.76
C LEU A 62 -3.02 -7.45 -0.99
N TYR A 63 -3.94 -8.23 -1.52
CA TYR A 63 -5.21 -8.55 -0.91
C TYR A 63 -5.23 -10.00 -0.44
N ALA A 64 -5.74 -10.24 0.77
CA ALA A 64 -6.20 -11.55 1.22
C ALA A 64 -7.73 -11.52 1.17
N ASP A 65 -8.32 -12.35 0.32
CA ASP A 65 -9.72 -12.21 -0.09
C ASP A 65 -10.01 -10.78 -0.60
N ASN A 66 -10.77 -9.97 0.17
CA ASN A 66 -11.07 -8.57 -0.16
C ASN A 66 -10.42 -7.55 0.79
N GLU A 67 -9.60 -8.00 1.76
CA GLU A 67 -8.90 -7.10 2.68
C GLU A 67 -7.51 -6.75 2.13
N LEU A 68 -7.17 -5.46 2.14
CA LEU A 68 -5.81 -5.01 1.85
C LEU A 68 -4.90 -5.38 3.03
N VAL A 69 -3.92 -6.26 2.78
CA VAL A 69 -3.00 -6.78 3.81
C VAL A 69 -1.54 -6.41 3.58
N GLY A 70 -1.21 -5.82 2.42
CA GLY A 70 0.15 -5.40 2.11
C GLY A 70 0.20 -4.41 0.96
N ILE A 71 1.25 -3.59 0.94
CA ILE A 71 1.56 -2.66 -0.15
C ILE A 71 3.07 -2.64 -0.40
N ALA A 72 3.48 -2.37 -1.63
CA ALA A 72 4.87 -2.19 -2.04
C ALA A 72 5.01 -1.23 -3.23
#